data_AF-A0A6C0P415-F1
#
_entry.id   AF-A0A6C0P415-F1
#
_cell.length_a   1.000
_cell.length_b   1.000
_cell.length_c   1.000
_cell.angle_alpha   90.00
_cell.angle_beta   90.00
_cell.angle_gamma   90.00
#
_symmetry.space_group_name_H-M   'P 1'
#
loop_
_entity.id
_entity.type
_entity.pdbx_description
1 polymer ?
#
loop_
_entity_poly.entity_id
_entity_poly.type
_entity_poly.pdbx_seq_one_letter_code
_entity_poly.pdbx_strand_id
1 'polypeptide(L)'
;MQIAITVFIDGIKEIPGKLEFNEECELKQLITEVVISMETILKNHGIVGYRKQWNAQDFPLGSYLQMKYYLLNNSKFPLVINNPDEWNENLETNLLDELNLIKKSVF
;
A
#
# COMPACT_ATOMS: atom_id res chain seq x y z
N MET A 1 -14.65 4.10 -8.22
CA MET A 1 -14.05 3.99 -9.58
C MET A 1 -13.91 2.50 -9.87
N GLN A 2 -14.34 2.04 -11.04
CA GLN A 2 -14.16 0.64 -11.43
C GLN A 2 -12.77 0.44 -12.02
N ILE A 3 -12.11 -0.67 -11.67
CA ILE A 3 -10.81 -1.08 -12.20
C ILE A 3 -10.85 -2.54 -12.66
N ALA A 4 -10.06 -2.87 -13.67
CA ALA A 4 -9.80 -4.25 -14.08
C ALA A 4 -8.44 -4.70 -13.51
N ILE A 5 -8.42 -5.88 -12.89
CA ILE A 5 -7.20 -6.53 -12.39
C ILE A 5 -6.94 -7.71 -13.31
N THR A 6 -5.87 -7.61 -14.10
CA THR A 6 -5.48 -8.65 -15.05
C THR A 6 -4.10 -9.19 -14.66
N VAL A 7 -4.03 -10.50 -14.41
CA VAL A 7 -2.78 -11.22 -14.11
C VAL A 7 -2.53 -12.23 -15.22
N PHE A 8 -1.30 -12.27 -15.70
CA PHE A 8 -0.82 -13.24 -16.68
C PHE A 8 0.16 -14.19 -16.00
N ILE A 9 0.18 -15.43 -16.46
CA ILE A 9 1.11 -16.44 -15.96
C ILE A 9 2.54 -16.00 -16.30
N ASP A 10 3.38 -15.89 -15.28
CA ASP A 10 4.80 -15.54 -15.42
C ASP A 10 5.59 -16.63 -16.17
N GLY A 11 6.62 -16.23 -16.91
CA GLY A 11 7.51 -17.15 -17.62
C GLY A 11 7.00 -17.71 -18.96
N ILE A 12 5.79 -17.35 -19.40
CA ILE A 12 5.27 -17.74 -20.72
C ILE A 12 5.67 -16.69 -21.77
N LYS A 13 6.40 -17.12 -22.81
CA LYS A 13 6.91 -16.25 -23.90
C LYS A 13 5.91 -16.05 -25.05
N GLU A 14 4.69 -16.56 -24.92
CA GLU A 14 3.65 -16.40 -25.94
C GLU A 14 3.07 -14.97 -25.91
N ILE A 15 2.71 -14.45 -27.08
CA ILE A 15 2.05 -13.15 -27.22
C ILE A 15 0.68 -13.38 -27.90
N PRO A 16 -0.44 -13.03 -27.25
CA PRO A 16 -0.53 -12.50 -25.88
C PRO A 16 -0.20 -13.58 -24.83
N GLY A 17 0.29 -13.15 -23.66
CA GLY A 17 0.58 -14.06 -22.55
C GLY A 17 -0.67 -14.80 -22.08
N LYS A 18 -0.48 -15.95 -21.43
CA LYS A 18 -1.62 -16.74 -20.93
C LYS A 18 -2.24 -16.05 -19.72
N LEU A 19 -3.54 -15.79 -19.80
CA LEU A 19 -4.30 -15.17 -18.73
C LEU A 19 -4.44 -16.12 -17.53
N GLU A 20 -4.17 -15.62 -16.33
CA GLU A 20 -4.36 -16.33 -15.06
C GLU A 20 -5.58 -15.81 -14.29
N PHE A 21 -5.77 -14.49 -14.29
CA PHE A 21 -6.84 -13.82 -13.55
C PHE A 21 -7.29 -12.58 -14.32
N ASN A 22 -8.60 -12.37 -14.42
CA ASN A 22 -9.17 -11.15 -15.01
C ASN A 22 -10.51 -10.85 -14.37
N GLU A 23 -10.51 -9.91 -13.43
CA GLU A 23 -11.72 -9.51 -12.72
C GLU A 23 -11.83 -8.00 -12.66
N GLU A 24 -13.06 -7.52 -12.51
CA GLU A 24 -13.33 -6.11 -12.26
C GLU A 24 -13.78 -5.90 -10.82
N CYS A 25 -13.28 -4.85 -10.17
CA CYS A 25 -13.75 -4.47 -8.85
C CYS A 25 -13.76 -2.96 -8.67
N GLU A 26 -14.43 -2.51 -7.62
CA GLU A 26 -14.39 -1.12 -7.23
C GLU A 26 -13.06 -0.83 -6.50
N LEU A 27 -12.34 0.22 -6.90
CA LEU A 27 -11.00 0.51 -6.37
C LEU A 27 -11.01 0.66 -4.84
N LYS A 28 -11.99 1.34 -4.27
CA LYS A 28 -12.07 1.55 -2.82
C LYS A 28 -12.32 0.22 -2.10
N GLN A 29 -13.08 -0.71 -2.68
CA GLN A 29 -13.21 -2.08 -2.15
C GLN A 29 -11.87 -2.80 -2.16
N LEU A 30 -11.12 -2.77 -3.26
CA LEU A 30 -9.77 -3.37 -3.32
C LEU A 30 -8.85 -2.79 -2.23
N ILE A 31 -8.78 -1.46 -2.14
CA ILE A 31 -7.95 -0.78 -1.13
C ILE A 31 -8.37 -1.19 0.29
N THR A 32 -9.67 -1.32 0.53
CA THR A 32 -10.22 -1.77 1.81
C THR A 32 -9.71 -3.16 2.19
N GLU A 33 -9.83 -4.13 1.29
CA GLU A 33 -9.38 -5.50 1.53
C GLU A 33 -7.86 -5.59 1.75
N VAL A 34 -7.08 -4.81 0.99
CA VAL A 34 -5.62 -4.72 1.17
C VAL A 34 -5.28 -4.17 2.56
N VAL A 35 -5.92 -3.09 2.99
CA VAL A 35 -5.68 -2.48 4.31
C VAL A 35 -6.08 -3.43 5.45
N ILE A 36 -7.24 -4.09 5.36
CA ILE A 36 -7.69 -5.08 6.36
C ILE A 36 -6.71 -6.25 6.46
N SER A 37 -6.27 -6.78 5.32
CA SER A 37 -5.30 -7.88 5.26
C SER A 37 -3.99 -7.49 5.94
N MET A 38 -3.46 -6.31 5.63
CA MET A 38 -2.24 -5.78 6.23
C MET A 38 -2.40 -5.52 7.74
N GLU A 39 -3.52 -4.97 8.20
CA GLU A 39 -3.79 -4.80 9.62
C GLU A 39 -3.80 -6.13 10.37
N THR A 40 -4.45 -7.15 9.79
CA THR A 40 -4.53 -8.49 10.38
C THR A 40 -3.15 -9.11 10.52
N ILE A 41 -2.34 -9.02 9.47
CA ILE A 41 -0.95 -9.46 9.47
C ILE A 41 -0.14 -8.73 10.56
N LEU A 42 -0.23 -7.39 10.61
CA LEU A 42 0.51 -6.59 11.56
C LEU A 42 0.06 -6.80 13.01
N LYS A 43 -1.23 -7.07 13.26
CA LYS A 43 -1.76 -7.45 14.58
C LYS A 43 -1.14 -8.78 15.05
N ASN A 44 -0.94 -9.73 14.15
CA ASN A 44 -0.43 -11.05 14.48
C ASN A 44 1.10 -11.10 14.64
N HIS A 45 1.83 -10.36 13.80
CA HIS A 45 3.29 -10.51 13.67
C HIS A 45 4.09 -9.26 14.10
N GLY A 46 3.42 -8.11 14.23
CA GLY A 46 4.09 -6.82 14.33
C GLY A 46 4.88 -6.44 13.07
N ILE A 47 5.32 -5.19 12.98
CA ILE A 47 6.07 -4.68 11.81
C ILE A 47 7.42 -5.39 11.68
N VAL A 48 8.17 -5.50 12.78
CA VAL A 48 9.51 -6.11 12.77
C VAL A 48 9.44 -7.60 12.46
N GLY A 49 8.48 -8.31 13.07
CA GLY A 49 8.31 -9.75 12.85
C GLY A 49 7.88 -10.05 11.43
N TYR A 50 6.87 -9.35 10.92
CA TYR A 50 6.39 -9.60 9.56
C TYR A 50 7.43 -9.23 8.49
N ARG A 51 8.16 -8.12 8.67
CA ARG A 51 9.25 -7.72 7.76
C ARG A 51 10.30 -8.83 7.59
N LYS A 52 10.56 -9.64 8.62
CA LYS A 52 11.52 -10.76 8.54
C LYS A 52 10.99 -11.97 7.77
N GLN A 53 9.67 -12.11 7.66
CA GLN A 53 9.00 -13.17 6.90
C GLN A 53 8.68 -12.74 5.46
N TRP A 54 8.57 -11.43 5.23
CA TRP A 54 8.36 -10.86 3.91
C TRP A 54 9.59 -11.09 3.04
N ASN A 55 9.45 -11.95 2.04
CA ASN A 55 10.54 -12.33 1.14
C ASN A 55 10.50 -11.49 -0.16
N ALA A 56 11.65 -11.43 -0.85
CA ALA A 56 11.86 -10.88 -2.19
C ALA A 56 11.83 -9.34 -2.36
N GLN A 57 11.00 -8.60 -1.63
CA GLN A 57 10.79 -7.16 -1.83
C GLN A 57 10.86 -6.38 -0.52
N ASP A 58 10.94 -5.05 -0.60
CA ASP A 58 10.79 -4.20 0.58
C ASP A 58 9.37 -4.28 1.13
N PHE A 59 9.28 -4.34 2.47
CA PHE A 59 7.98 -4.35 3.15
C PHE A 59 7.24 -3.03 2.89
N PRO A 60 6.03 -3.05 2.29
CA PRO A 60 5.38 -1.85 1.75
C PRO A 60 4.65 -1.03 2.82
N LEU A 61 5.32 -0.69 3.93
CA LEU A 61 4.73 0.07 5.04
C LEU A 61 4.21 1.44 4.59
N GLY A 62 4.97 2.17 3.78
CA GLY A 62 4.58 3.49 3.29
C GLY A 62 3.30 3.46 2.47
N SER A 63 3.20 2.55 1.49
CA SER A 63 2.00 2.38 0.68
C SER A 63 0.79 1.96 1.51
N TYR A 64 0.98 1.09 2.49
CA TYR A 64 -0.06 0.73 3.45
C TYR A 64 -0.59 1.96 4.22
N LEU A 65 0.30 2.81 4.75
CA LEU A 65 -0.11 4.02 5.47
C LEU A 65 -0.87 5.00 4.57
N GLN A 66 -0.43 5.17 3.32
CA GLN A 66 -1.12 6.02 2.34
C GLN A 66 -2.53 5.50 2.03
N MET A 67 -2.67 4.20 1.79
CA MET A 67 -3.98 3.56 1.55
C MET A 67 -4.90 3.69 2.75
N LYS A 68 -4.37 3.43 3.96
CA LYS A 68 -5.13 3.55 5.21
C LYS A 68 -5.60 4.98 5.46
N TYR A 69 -4.72 5.97 5.27
CA TYR A 69 -5.07 7.37 5.37
C TYR A 69 -6.16 7.75 4.36
N TYR A 70 -6.03 7.28 3.11
CA TYR A 70 -7.04 7.52 2.08
C TYR A 70 -8.42 6.97 2.49
N LEU A 71 -8.50 5.77 3.07
CA LEU A 71 -9.79 5.23 3.52
C LEU A 71 -10.43 6.04 4.65
N LEU A 72 -9.63 6.57 5.58
CA LEU A 72 -10.12 7.33 6.73
C LEU A 72 -10.46 8.78 6.40
N ASN A 73 -9.69 9.40 5.50
CA ASN A 73 -9.72 10.84 5.25
C ASN A 73 -10.22 11.21 3.85
N ASN A 74 -10.47 10.21 2.99
CA ASN A 74 -10.84 10.38 1.57
C ASN A 74 -9.94 11.38 0.82
N SER A 75 -8.66 11.42 1.18
CA SER A 75 -7.68 12.37 0.67
C SER A 75 -6.30 11.73 0.60
N LYS A 76 -5.39 12.35 -0.18
CA LYS A 76 -3.99 11.92 -0.26
C LYS A 76 -3.29 12.11 1.08
N PHE A 77 -2.32 11.25 1.35
CA PHE A 77 -1.47 11.37 2.54
C PHE A 77 -0.76 12.74 2.54
N PRO A 78 -0.73 13.47 3.66
CA PRO A 78 -0.10 14.78 3.73
C PRO A 78 1.42 14.63 3.61
N LEU A 79 1.98 15.23 2.56
CA LEU A 79 3.42 15.33 2.32
C LEU A 79 3.82 16.80 2.41
N VAL A 80 4.92 17.07 3.09
CA VAL A 80 5.54 18.40 3.14
C VAL A 80 6.75 18.39 2.22
N ILE A 81 6.84 19.37 1.32
CA ILE A 81 7.96 19.52 0.39
C ILE A 81 8.81 20.69 0.88
N ASN A 82 10.01 20.40 1.37
CA ASN A 82 10.92 21.35 2.01
C ASN A 82 12.28 21.38 1.31
N ASN A 83 12.29 21.76 0.03
CA ASN A 83 13.51 21.77 -0.77
C ASN A 83 14.44 22.91 -0.31
N PRO A 84 15.62 22.63 0.27
CA PRO A 84 16.54 23.68 0.70
C PRO A 84 17.17 24.41 -0.49
N ASP A 85 17.25 23.77 -1.66
CA ASP A 85 17.71 24.34 -2.93
C ASP A 85 17.13 23.56 -4.13
N GLU A 86 17.48 23.99 -5.34
CA GLU A 86 16.99 23.40 -6.60
C GLU A 86 17.46 21.96 -6.86
N TRP A 87 18.47 21.47 -6.14
CA TRP A 87 19.07 20.15 -6.35
C TRP A 87 18.67 19.13 -5.28
N ASN A 88 18.19 19.62 -4.14
CA ASN A 88 17.82 18.81 -3.00
C ASN A 88 16.30 18.82 -2.82
N GLU A 89 15.65 17.72 -3.22
CA GLU A 89 14.24 17.49 -2.88
C GLU A 89 14.12 16.81 -1.52
N ASN A 90 13.42 17.47 -0.58
CA ASN A 90 13.07 16.86 0.71
C ASN A 90 11.57 16.67 0.78
N LEU A 91 11.16 15.41 0.84
CA LEU A 91 9.79 15.00 1.08
C LEU A 91 9.68 14.50 2.52
N GLU A 92 8.87 15.19 3.31
CA GLU A 92 8.76 14.94 4.75
C GLU A 92 7.32 14.55 5.13
N THR A 93 7.23 13.64 6.09
CA THR A 93 6.01 13.24 6.78
C THR A 93 6.23 13.34 8.28
N ASN A 94 5.14 13.40 9.04
CA ASN A 94 5.21 13.43 10.49
C ASN A 94 5.14 12.01 11.07
N LEU A 95 6.22 11.58 11.73
CA LEU A 95 6.30 10.25 12.35
C LEU A 95 5.22 10.01 13.42
N LEU A 96 4.86 11.03 14.21
CA LEU A 96 3.83 10.88 15.24
C LEU A 96 2.45 10.62 14.59
N ASP A 97 2.15 11.30 13.49
CA ASP A 97 0.92 11.08 12.74
C ASP A 97 0.87 9.69 12.12
N GLU A 98 2.00 9.20 11.59
CA GLU A 98 2.12 7.82 11.09
C GLU A 98 1.87 6.79 12.20
N LEU A 99 2.49 6.96 13.37
CA LEU A 99 2.30 6.07 14.51
C LEU A 99 0.85 6.11 15.03
N ASN A 100 0.24 7.28 15.05
CA ASN A 100 -1.17 7.44 15.41
C ASN A 100 -2.09 6.78 14.39
N LEU A 101 -1.76 6.85 13.10
CA LEU A 101 -2.50 6.18 12.04
C LEU A 101 -2.42 4.65 12.20
N ILE A 102 -1.23 4.10 12.53
CA ILE A 102 -1.06 2.67 12.76
C ILE A 102 -1.97 2.17 13.89
N LYS A 103 -2.11 2.94 14.97
CA LYS A 103 -2.92 2.58 16.15
C LYS A 103 -4.43 2.59 15.89
N LYS A 104 -4.91 3.37 14.93
CA LYS A 104 -6.34 3.42 14.59
C LYS A 104 -6.74 2.14 13.88
N SER A 105 -7.94 1.62 14.16
CA SER A 105 -8.56 0.60 13.30
C SER A 105 -9.40 1.31 12.24
N VAL A 106 -9.39 0.84 11.01
CA VAL A 106 -10.32 1.34 9.98
C VAL A 106 -11.74 0.80 10.21
N PHE A 107 -11.86 -0.34 10.90
CA PHE A 107 -13.11 -1.04 11.20
C PHE A 107 -13.16 -1.51 12.65
#